data_AF-A0A352JSY0-F1
#
_entry.id   AF-A0A352JSY0-F1
#
_cell.length_a   1.000
_cell.length_b   1.000
_cell.length_c   1.000
_cell.angle_alpha   90.00
_cell.angle_beta   90.00
_cell.angle_gamma   90.00
#
_symmetry.space_group_name_H-M   'P 1'
#
loop_
_entity.id
_entity.type
_entity.pdbx_description
1 polymer ?
#
loop_
_entity_poly.entity_id
_entity_poly.type
_entity_poly.pdbx_seq_one_letter_code
_entity_poly.pdbx_strand_id
1 'polypeptide(L)'
;MVKKISATFALIVLLPLVIWLVHEPRMPGSISYPPFDLTAINTPGDSLGSITLNWFKISDDNESAQQTDAYAILRSQTTQDYQPIATVNFNQPSATIKTRQYRDSSVIPGQSYYYKVVANWDGKTISSNTTEPPVKSINTLSATPAIEPTTAIVFPPTQLRAFDTPNDNGGNISLEWKLSPNDIIKSKEFQGYDVYRANNPNGQFVIIGDATGGESDEGRHVKIFGDGARVNSDSSYYYYVIAKWDNQTAKSDIAGPVKASAQWFHKGRSVSLILLGILIATILYYIQQAKAGKELYIRKIAGLEAVDEAVGRATEMGKKV
;
A
#
# COMPACT_ATOMS: atom_id res chain seq x y z
N MET A 1 -23.85 27.79 -40.46
CA MET A 1 -23.18 26.46 -40.46
C MET A 1 -22.23 26.24 -39.28
N VAL A 2 -22.44 26.89 -38.11
CA VAL A 2 -21.54 26.77 -36.95
C VAL A 2 -22.38 26.65 -35.68
N LYS A 3 -22.85 25.44 -35.35
CA LYS A 3 -23.46 25.16 -34.03
C LYS A 3 -23.47 23.69 -33.60
N LYS A 4 -22.92 22.75 -34.39
CA LYS A 4 -22.85 21.32 -34.06
C LYS A 4 -21.49 20.82 -33.57
N ILE A 5 -20.46 21.67 -33.52
CA ILE A 5 -19.08 21.24 -33.17
C ILE A 5 -18.81 21.34 -31.66
N SER A 6 -19.65 22.03 -30.88
CA SER A 6 -19.38 22.30 -29.45
C SER A 6 -19.54 21.08 -28.53
N ALA A 7 -20.50 20.18 -28.79
CA ALA A 7 -20.77 19.05 -27.89
C ALA A 7 -19.71 17.93 -28.02
N THR A 8 -19.21 17.68 -29.23
CA THR A 8 -18.22 16.61 -29.49
C THR A 8 -16.83 16.99 -28.97
N PHE A 9 -16.47 18.27 -29.05
CA PHE A 9 -15.18 18.77 -28.53
C PHE A 9 -15.14 18.78 -27.00
N ALA A 10 -16.25 19.14 -26.34
CA ALA A 10 -16.36 19.07 -24.88
C ALA A 10 -16.20 17.63 -24.38
N LEU A 11 -16.77 16.65 -25.07
CA LEU A 11 -16.67 15.24 -24.71
C LEU A 11 -15.24 14.70 -24.82
N ILE A 12 -14.49 15.09 -25.86
CA ILE A 12 -13.11 14.63 -26.12
C ILE A 12 -12.09 15.24 -25.15
N VAL A 13 -12.34 16.47 -24.67
CA VAL A 13 -11.42 17.16 -23.75
C VAL A 13 -11.75 16.86 -22.27
N LEU A 14 -13.03 16.72 -21.92
CA LEU A 14 -13.43 16.41 -20.53
C LEU A 14 -13.25 14.92 -20.17
N LEU A 15 -13.40 13.99 -21.12
CA LEU A 15 -13.20 12.56 -20.84
C LEU A 15 -11.81 12.27 -20.25
N PRO A 16 -10.69 12.64 -20.89
CA PRO A 16 -9.36 12.30 -20.37
C PRO A 16 -9.08 12.94 -19.00
N LEU A 17 -9.65 14.12 -18.72
CA LEU A 17 -9.53 14.77 -17.40
C LEU A 17 -10.32 14.03 -16.31
N VAL A 18 -11.56 13.61 -16.62
CA VAL A 18 -12.39 12.80 -15.71
C VAL A 18 -11.79 11.40 -15.53
N ILE A 19 -11.19 10.84 -16.58
CA ILE A 19 -10.46 9.57 -16.55
C ILE A 19 -9.25 9.68 -15.63
N TRP A 20 -8.47 10.76 -15.72
CA TRP A 20 -7.33 11.02 -14.83
C TRP A 20 -7.77 11.17 -13.37
N LEU A 21 -8.86 11.88 -13.10
CA LEU A 21 -9.43 12.06 -11.74
C LEU A 21 -9.98 10.78 -11.09
N VAL A 22 -10.42 9.79 -11.88
CA VAL A 22 -11.00 8.54 -11.37
C VAL A 22 -9.94 7.44 -11.19
N HIS A 23 -8.74 7.58 -11.77
CA HIS A 23 -7.74 6.51 -11.85
C HIS A 23 -6.70 6.48 -10.72
N GLU A 24 -6.74 7.38 -9.75
CA GLU A 24 -5.92 7.24 -8.55
C GLU A 24 -6.69 6.42 -7.50
N PRO A 25 -6.40 5.10 -7.31
CA PRO A 25 -6.70 4.48 -6.04
C PRO A 25 -5.79 5.13 -5.01
N ARG A 26 -6.26 6.20 -4.37
CA ARG A 26 -5.69 6.68 -3.12
C ARG A 26 -6.02 5.62 -2.08
N MET A 27 -5.19 4.57 -2.03
CA MET A 27 -5.12 3.76 -0.82
C MET A 27 -4.79 4.75 0.31
N PRO A 28 -5.52 4.75 1.43
CA PRO A 28 -5.15 5.58 2.57
C PRO A 28 -3.70 5.23 2.92
N GLY A 29 -2.78 6.11 2.55
CA GLY A 29 -1.35 5.87 2.69
C GLY A 29 -0.99 5.78 4.16
N SER A 30 0.07 5.04 4.48
CA SER A 30 0.81 5.27 5.72
C SER A 30 1.20 6.75 5.79
N ILE A 31 0.71 7.48 6.79
CA ILE A 31 1.04 8.89 7.02
C ILE A 31 2.53 8.98 7.38
N SER A 32 3.27 9.97 6.88
CA SER A 32 4.68 10.11 7.26
C SER A 32 5.20 11.56 7.24
N TYR A 33 5.53 12.07 8.43
CA TYR A 33 6.62 13.03 8.64
C TYR A 33 7.54 12.44 9.74
N PRO A 34 8.84 12.30 9.50
CA PRO A 34 9.79 11.72 10.47
C PRO A 34 10.01 12.60 11.72
N PRO A 35 10.50 12.03 12.85
CA PRO A 35 10.84 10.62 13.04
C PRO A 35 9.59 9.74 13.13
N PHE A 36 9.56 8.61 12.43
CA PHE A 36 8.44 7.66 12.42
C PHE A 36 8.97 6.21 12.36
N ASP A 37 8.06 5.24 12.49
CA ASP A 37 8.38 3.80 12.51
C ASP A 37 9.46 3.46 13.53
N LEU A 38 9.34 4.06 14.72
CA LEU A 38 10.14 3.67 15.85
C LEU A 38 9.83 2.20 16.18
N THR A 39 10.86 1.39 16.00
CA THR A 39 10.92 -0.01 16.43
C THR A 39 11.82 -0.12 17.63
N ALA A 40 11.46 -0.98 18.57
CA ALA A 40 12.31 -1.37 19.67
C ALA A 40 12.27 -2.89 19.77
N ILE A 41 13.44 -3.50 19.92
CA ILE A 41 13.57 -4.95 20.05
C ILE A 41 14.49 -5.27 21.23
N ASN A 42 14.28 -6.41 21.88
CA ASN A 42 15.31 -6.97 22.76
C ASN A 42 16.59 -7.13 21.93
N THR A 43 17.68 -6.53 22.39
CA THR A 43 18.94 -6.54 21.67
C THR A 43 19.37 -8.00 21.42
N PRO A 44 19.53 -8.44 20.17
CA PRO A 44 19.92 -9.82 19.90
C PRO A 44 21.32 -10.13 20.46
N GLY A 45 21.48 -11.34 21.03
CA GLY A 45 22.78 -11.84 21.45
C GLY A 45 23.37 -11.17 22.70
N ASP A 46 22.60 -10.38 23.44
CA ASP A 46 23.09 -9.75 24.67
C ASP A 46 22.72 -10.53 25.94
N SER A 47 23.66 -10.56 26.89
CA SER A 47 23.53 -11.29 28.15
C SER A 47 23.09 -10.40 29.31
N LEU A 48 23.31 -9.08 29.19
CA LEU A 48 23.00 -8.08 30.22
C LEU A 48 21.55 -7.56 30.13
N GLY A 49 20.87 -7.88 29.02
CA GLY A 49 19.50 -7.47 28.73
C GLY A 49 19.40 -5.97 28.41
N SER A 50 19.33 -5.63 27.13
CA SER A 50 19.11 -4.26 26.65
C SER A 50 18.06 -4.20 25.56
N ILE A 51 17.60 -2.99 25.24
CA ILE A 51 16.64 -2.75 24.17
C ILE A 51 17.31 -1.87 23.11
N THR A 52 17.21 -2.32 21.86
CA THR A 52 17.72 -1.56 20.70
C THR A 52 16.54 -0.92 19.98
N LEU A 53 16.62 0.41 19.82
CA LEU A 53 15.66 1.25 19.12
C LEU A 53 16.18 1.56 17.72
N ASN A 54 15.28 1.63 16.74
CA ASN A 54 15.56 2.14 15.39
C ASN A 54 14.37 2.94 14.84
N TRP A 55 14.63 4.06 14.19
CA TRP A 55 13.61 4.91 13.58
C TRP A 55 14.11 5.56 12.29
N PHE A 56 13.18 5.96 11.42
CA PHE A 56 13.51 6.75 10.24
C PHE A 56 13.86 8.17 10.61
N LYS A 57 14.92 8.68 9.98
CA LYS A 57 15.40 10.03 10.21
C LYS A 57 14.53 11.11 9.59
N ILE A 58 14.64 12.33 10.11
CA ILE A 58 14.12 13.54 9.47
C ILE A 58 14.84 13.82 8.16
N SER A 59 14.13 14.34 7.15
CA SER A 59 14.73 14.82 5.90
C SER A 59 15.84 15.83 6.19
N ASP A 60 16.97 15.73 5.50
CA ASP A 60 18.15 16.62 5.61
C ASP A 60 19.00 16.54 6.89
N ASP A 61 18.85 15.50 7.72
CA ASP A 61 19.66 15.31 8.94
C ASP A 61 21.17 14.98 8.71
N ASN A 62 21.65 15.03 7.45
CA ASN A 62 22.99 14.57 7.07
C ASN A 62 23.98 15.70 6.68
N GLU A 63 23.54 16.84 6.14
CA GLU A 63 24.48 17.82 5.54
C GLU A 63 24.20 19.30 5.85
N SER A 64 23.05 19.64 6.46
CA SER A 64 22.73 21.02 6.86
C SER A 64 22.26 21.16 8.31
N ALA A 65 22.19 20.05 9.05
CA ALA A 65 21.83 20.06 10.47
C ALA A 65 22.89 20.79 11.29
N GLN A 66 22.47 21.68 12.19
CA GLN A 66 23.38 22.27 13.16
C GLN A 66 23.84 21.18 14.13
N GLN A 67 25.04 21.30 14.71
CA GLN A 67 25.59 20.33 15.67
C GLN A 67 24.68 20.10 16.92
N THR A 68 23.69 20.97 17.12
CA THR A 68 22.70 20.95 18.21
C THR A 68 21.42 20.18 17.88
N ASP A 69 21.20 19.79 16.62
CA ASP A 69 19.98 19.08 16.24
C ASP A 69 20.09 17.60 16.63
N ALA A 70 19.14 17.17 17.47
CA ALA A 70 19.16 15.85 18.04
C ALA A 70 17.77 15.28 18.31
N TYR A 71 17.71 13.96 18.31
CA TYR A 71 16.57 13.19 18.78
C TYR A 71 16.67 13.03 20.29
N ALA A 72 15.63 13.40 21.02
CA ALA A 72 15.47 13.00 22.40
C ALA A 72 14.76 11.63 22.45
N ILE A 73 15.39 10.68 23.14
CA ILE A 73 14.87 9.34 23.35
C ILE A 73 14.11 9.36 24.67
N LEU A 74 12.82 9.01 24.62
CA LEU A 74 11.98 8.96 25.79
C LEU A 74 11.52 7.53 26.08
N ARG A 75 11.41 7.21 27.37
CA ARG A 75 10.95 5.92 27.87
C ARG A 75 9.88 6.10 28.93
N SER A 76 8.93 5.18 28.98
CA SER A 76 7.96 5.04 30.06
C SER A 76 7.65 3.57 30.34
N GLN A 77 7.09 3.28 31.52
CA GLN A 77 6.50 1.97 31.84
C GLN A 77 4.99 1.93 31.54
N THR A 78 4.39 3.07 31.22
CA THR A 78 2.99 3.19 30.81
C THR A 78 2.93 3.87 29.44
N THR A 79 1.73 3.96 28.85
CA THR A 79 1.53 4.70 27.60
C THR A 79 1.55 6.23 27.79
N GLN A 80 1.76 6.71 29.03
CA GLN A 80 1.82 8.11 29.44
C GLN A 80 3.15 8.40 30.16
N ASP A 81 3.43 9.65 30.52
CA ASP A 81 4.56 10.04 31.40
C ASP A 81 5.98 9.67 30.94
N TYR A 82 6.27 9.95 29.67
CA TYR A 82 7.58 9.72 29.07
C TYR A 82 8.68 10.59 29.70
N GLN A 83 9.80 9.96 30.08
CA GLN A 83 10.99 10.63 30.58
C GLN A 83 12.13 10.55 29.57
N PRO A 84 12.90 11.63 29.34
CA PRO A 84 14.08 11.58 28.48
C PRO A 84 15.16 10.71 29.12
N ILE A 85 15.73 9.79 28.35
CA ILE A 85 16.79 8.88 28.78
C ILE A 85 18.11 9.13 28.05
N ALA A 86 18.05 9.70 26.85
CA ALA A 86 19.22 9.97 26.03
C ALA A 86 18.93 10.97 24.92
N THR A 87 20.01 11.45 24.31
CA THR A 87 20.01 12.30 23.12
C THR A 87 20.85 11.63 22.04
N VAL A 88 20.30 11.51 20.83
CA VAL A 88 20.98 10.99 19.64
C VAL A 88 21.12 12.12 18.64
N ASN A 89 22.35 12.55 18.38
CA ASN A 89 22.61 13.63 17.43
C ASN A 89 22.24 13.19 16.01
N PHE A 90 21.84 14.15 15.19
CA PHE A 90 21.43 13.86 13.81
C PHE A 90 22.55 13.21 12.98
N ASN A 91 23.82 13.37 13.35
CA ASN A 91 24.96 12.82 12.61
C ASN A 91 25.48 11.45 13.10
N GLN A 92 25.05 10.93 14.26
CA GLN A 92 25.55 9.66 14.85
C GLN A 92 24.58 9.10 15.92
N PRO A 93 24.43 7.76 16.07
CA PRO A 93 24.85 6.67 15.19
C PRO A 93 23.73 6.24 14.24
N SER A 94 24.13 5.85 13.02
CA SER A 94 23.22 5.47 11.94
C SER A 94 23.34 3.98 11.67
N ALA A 95 22.26 3.21 11.88
CA ALA A 95 22.21 1.82 11.44
C ALA A 95 22.25 1.73 9.91
N THR A 96 21.66 2.71 9.23
CA THR A 96 21.64 2.86 7.76
C THR A 96 21.63 4.34 7.38
N ILE A 97 21.79 4.65 6.08
CA ILE A 97 21.65 6.03 5.58
C ILE A 97 20.26 6.65 5.81
N LYS A 98 19.22 5.82 6.04
CA LYS A 98 17.82 6.23 6.22
C LYS A 98 17.33 6.16 7.66
N THR A 99 18.11 5.60 8.58
CA THR A 99 17.66 5.35 9.96
C THR A 99 18.70 5.74 11.00
N ARG A 100 18.22 5.93 12.23
CA ARG A 100 19.03 6.16 13.42
C ARG A 100 18.77 5.06 14.43
N GLN A 101 19.73 4.84 15.32
CA GLN A 101 19.67 3.76 16.29
C GLN A 101 20.09 4.25 17.67
N TYR A 102 19.50 3.65 18.70
CA TYR A 102 19.91 3.84 20.08
C TYR A 102 19.82 2.53 20.85
N ARG A 103 20.79 2.25 21.72
CA ARG A 103 20.77 1.09 22.62
C ARG A 103 20.52 1.58 24.04
N ASP A 104 19.37 1.23 24.59
CA ASP A 104 19.04 1.46 25.99
C ASP A 104 19.56 0.30 26.84
N SER A 105 20.77 0.45 27.38
CA SER A 105 21.37 -0.50 28.32
C SER A 105 20.97 -0.24 29.78
N SER A 106 20.10 0.74 30.04
CA SER A 106 19.65 1.11 31.39
C SER A 106 18.34 0.42 31.79
N VAL A 107 17.81 -0.46 30.93
CA VAL A 107 16.57 -1.20 31.18
C VAL A 107 16.77 -2.26 32.25
N ILE A 108 15.68 -2.58 32.96
CA ILE A 108 15.66 -3.71 33.89
C ILE A 108 15.18 -4.95 33.11
N PRO A 109 15.97 -6.03 33.02
CA PRO A 109 15.55 -7.27 32.40
C PRO A 109 14.27 -7.80 33.03
N GLY A 110 13.30 -8.18 32.21
CA GLY A 110 12.00 -8.62 32.71
C GLY A 110 10.94 -7.51 32.76
N GLN A 111 11.32 -6.24 32.71
CA GLN A 111 10.39 -5.11 32.74
C GLN A 111 9.98 -4.69 31.32
N SER A 112 8.69 -4.36 31.16
CA SER A 112 8.15 -3.84 29.90
C SER A 112 8.23 -2.31 29.85
N TYR A 113 8.64 -1.78 28.71
CA TYR A 113 8.80 -0.35 28.46
C TYR A 113 8.16 0.08 27.13
N TYR A 114 7.69 1.32 27.11
CA TYR A 114 7.26 2.04 25.91
C TYR A 114 8.31 3.09 25.57
N TYR A 115 8.57 3.28 24.27
CA TYR A 115 9.50 4.29 23.78
C TYR A 115 8.82 5.28 22.84
N LYS A 116 9.36 6.50 22.83
CA LYS A 116 9.10 7.54 21.85
C LYS A 116 10.40 8.22 21.49
N VAL A 117 10.46 8.73 20.27
CA VAL A 117 11.55 9.59 19.82
C VAL A 117 10.94 10.90 19.38
N VAL A 118 11.45 12.01 19.92
CA VAL A 118 11.04 13.35 19.52
C VAL A 118 12.22 14.14 19.02
N ALA A 119 11.99 15.05 18.10
CA ALA A 119 12.97 16.02 17.66
C ALA A 119 12.30 17.38 17.50
N ASN A 120 13.05 18.45 17.75
CA ASN A 120 12.62 19.80 17.42
C ASN A 120 13.24 20.16 16.07
N TRP A 121 12.40 20.50 15.11
CA TRP A 121 12.81 20.86 13.76
C TRP A 121 11.99 22.05 13.28
N ASP A 122 12.67 23.11 12.80
CA ASP A 122 12.02 24.33 12.30
C ASP A 122 10.98 24.92 13.28
N GLY A 123 11.32 24.96 14.57
CA GLY A 123 10.44 25.46 15.63
C GLY A 123 9.26 24.55 15.99
N LYS A 124 9.14 23.37 15.36
CA LYS A 124 8.09 22.39 15.64
C LYS A 124 8.64 21.14 16.32
N THR A 125 7.96 20.65 17.34
CA THR A 125 8.23 19.32 17.89
C THR A 125 7.56 18.26 17.04
N ILE A 126 8.36 17.33 16.52
CA ILE A 126 7.91 16.17 15.77
C ILE A 126 8.18 14.92 16.63
N SER A 127 7.22 14.00 16.67
CA SER A 127 7.27 12.78 17.49
C SER A 127 7.01 11.56 16.64
N SER A 128 7.72 10.47 16.97
CA SER A 128 7.44 9.14 16.46
C SER A 128 6.13 8.57 17.01
N ASN A 129 5.74 7.42 16.47
CA ASN A 129 4.81 6.51 17.12
C ASN A 129 5.34 6.07 18.50
N THR A 130 4.41 5.66 19.36
CA THR A 130 4.72 4.84 20.52
C THR A 130 5.07 3.42 20.06
N THR A 131 6.04 2.78 20.68
CA THR A 131 6.27 1.34 20.48
C THR A 131 5.14 0.55 21.12
N GLU A 132 4.36 -0.17 20.32
CA GLU A 132 3.28 -1.04 20.80
C GLU A 132 3.39 -2.42 20.12
N PRO A 133 3.28 -3.54 20.86
CA PRO A 133 3.18 -3.65 22.33
C PRO A 133 4.45 -3.17 23.07
N PRO A 134 4.43 -3.00 24.41
CA PRO A 134 5.64 -2.59 25.13
C PRO A 134 6.72 -3.67 25.02
N VAL A 135 7.96 -3.22 24.93
CA VAL A 135 9.13 -4.06 24.68
C VAL A 135 9.79 -4.42 26.00
N LYS A 136 10.22 -5.66 26.13
CA LYS A 136 10.82 -6.22 27.34
C LYS A 136 12.14 -6.87 26.97
N SER A 137 13.21 -6.48 27.67
CA SER A 137 14.48 -7.20 27.54
C SER A 137 14.45 -8.49 28.34
N ILE A 138 15.15 -9.52 27.83
CA ILE A 138 15.31 -10.80 28.51
C ILE A 138 16.79 -11.06 28.79
N ASN A 139 17.10 -11.50 30.01
CA ASN A 139 18.43 -12.03 30.28
C ASN A 139 18.50 -13.46 29.75
N THR A 140 19.29 -13.67 28.69
CA THR A 140 19.60 -15.01 28.24
C THR A 140 20.90 -15.48 28.91
N LEU A 141 20.84 -16.54 29.72
CA LEU A 141 22.02 -17.17 30.35
C LEU A 141 22.87 -17.99 29.34
N SER A 142 22.58 -17.88 28.04
CA SER A 142 23.35 -18.55 26.98
C SER A 142 24.45 -17.60 26.51
N ALA A 143 25.66 -17.82 27.02
CA ALA A 143 26.82 -16.97 26.81
C ALA A 143 27.19 -16.84 25.31
N THR A 144 26.83 -15.71 24.72
CA THR A 144 27.52 -15.11 23.57
C THR A 144 27.93 -13.71 24.04
N PRO A 145 29.15 -13.22 23.76
CA PRO A 145 29.54 -11.87 24.15
C PRO A 145 28.56 -10.84 23.60
N ALA A 146 28.22 -9.85 24.42
CA ALA A 146 27.34 -8.76 24.04
C ALA A 146 27.83 -8.15 22.73
N ILE A 147 26.91 -8.06 21.78
CA ILE A 147 27.17 -7.44 20.50
C ILE A 147 27.55 -5.95 20.74
N GLU A 148 28.78 -5.56 20.38
CA GLU A 148 29.22 -4.16 20.34
C GLU A 148 28.29 -3.37 19.41
N PRO A 149 28.01 -2.07 19.66
CA PRO A 149 27.08 -1.24 18.88
C PRO A 149 27.42 -1.13 17.38
N THR A 150 28.57 -1.64 16.96
CA THR A 150 29.05 -1.74 15.58
C THR A 150 28.58 -2.98 14.82
N THR A 151 27.97 -3.96 15.46
CA THR A 151 27.45 -5.13 14.72
C THR A 151 26.04 -4.81 14.24
N ALA A 152 25.82 -5.01 12.94
CA ALA A 152 24.53 -4.72 12.35
C ALA A 152 23.46 -5.74 12.79
N ILE A 153 22.31 -5.19 13.17
CA ILE A 153 21.14 -5.89 13.71
C ILE A 153 20.02 -5.78 12.68
N VAL A 154 19.31 -6.88 12.42
CA VAL A 154 18.11 -6.85 11.58
C VAL A 154 16.86 -6.42 12.37
N PHE A 155 16.12 -5.47 11.82
CA PHE A 155 14.86 -4.96 12.35
C PHE A 155 13.69 -5.52 11.54
N PRO A 156 12.53 -5.78 12.19
CA PRO A 156 11.37 -6.29 11.49
C PRO A 156 10.76 -5.22 10.57
N PRO A 157 10.04 -5.61 9.51
CA PRO A 157 9.15 -4.68 8.84
C PRO A 157 8.00 -4.31 9.78
N THR A 158 7.51 -3.07 9.69
CA THR A 158 6.47 -2.54 10.57
C THR A 158 5.19 -2.19 9.81
N GLN A 159 4.14 -1.84 10.55
CA GLN A 159 2.84 -1.43 10.00
C GLN A 159 2.28 -2.42 8.98
N LEU A 160 2.53 -3.72 9.19
CA LEU A 160 1.99 -4.75 8.34
C LEU A 160 0.46 -4.68 8.42
N ARG A 161 -0.17 -4.51 7.27
CA ARG A 161 -1.61 -4.58 7.10
C ARG A 161 -1.95 -5.52 5.96
N ALA A 162 -3.03 -6.27 6.13
CA ALA A 162 -3.59 -7.13 5.11
C ALA A 162 -5.04 -6.70 4.87
N PHE A 163 -5.42 -6.57 3.60
CA PHE A 163 -6.74 -6.09 3.19
C PHE A 163 -7.19 -6.79 1.90
N ASP A 164 -8.50 -6.87 1.72
CA ASP A 164 -9.09 -7.37 0.47
C ASP A 164 -8.58 -6.58 -0.73
N THR A 165 -8.14 -7.27 -1.78
CA THR A 165 -7.53 -6.60 -2.93
C THR A 165 -8.57 -5.75 -3.67
N PRO A 166 -8.35 -4.44 -3.85
CA PRO A 166 -9.28 -3.60 -4.57
C PRO A 166 -9.45 -4.05 -6.03
N ASN A 167 -10.69 -4.03 -6.49
CA ASN A 167 -11.14 -4.36 -7.83
C ASN A 167 -10.85 -5.80 -8.30
N ASP A 168 -10.81 -6.77 -7.40
CA ASP A 168 -10.60 -8.16 -7.74
C ASP A 168 -11.90 -9.00 -7.71
N ASN A 169 -11.79 -10.29 -8.03
CA ASN A 169 -12.92 -11.24 -8.01
C ASN A 169 -13.01 -12.02 -6.68
N GLY A 170 -12.49 -11.47 -5.58
CA GLY A 170 -12.54 -12.08 -4.25
C GLY A 170 -11.58 -13.24 -4.04
N GLY A 171 -10.46 -13.25 -4.77
CA GLY A 171 -9.47 -14.33 -4.76
C GLY A 171 -8.09 -13.88 -4.28
N ASN A 172 -7.95 -12.62 -3.87
CA ASN A 172 -6.67 -12.04 -3.50
C ASN A 172 -6.77 -11.19 -2.23
N ILE A 173 -5.70 -11.23 -1.45
CA ILE A 173 -5.47 -10.36 -0.31
C ILE A 173 -4.18 -9.62 -0.60
N SER A 174 -4.23 -8.30 -0.47
CA SER A 174 -3.08 -7.42 -0.58
C SER A 174 -2.50 -7.17 0.80
N LEU A 175 -1.21 -7.38 0.91
CA LEU A 175 -0.41 -7.03 2.06
C LEU A 175 0.37 -5.77 1.75
N GLU A 176 0.47 -4.90 2.73
CA GLU A 176 1.35 -3.74 2.69
C GLU A 176 2.08 -3.62 4.02
N TRP A 177 3.37 -3.33 3.97
CA TRP A 177 4.18 -3.06 5.16
C TRP A 177 5.18 -1.96 4.89
N LYS A 178 5.56 -1.27 5.96
CA LYS A 178 6.75 -0.44 5.95
C LYS A 178 7.99 -1.31 5.91
N LEU A 179 8.95 -0.91 5.08
CA LEU A 179 10.21 -1.64 4.94
C LEU A 179 10.95 -1.77 6.28
N SER A 180 11.68 -2.88 6.40
CA SER A 180 12.72 -2.99 7.42
C SER A 180 13.73 -1.85 7.22
N PRO A 181 14.19 -1.18 8.29
CA PRO A 181 15.34 -0.30 8.26
C PRO A 181 16.54 -0.86 7.49
N ASN A 182 16.73 -2.18 7.50
CA ASN A 182 17.85 -2.86 6.85
C ASN A 182 17.68 -3.05 5.34
N ASP A 183 16.51 -2.73 4.78
CA ASP A 183 16.24 -2.78 3.34
C ASP A 183 16.85 -1.56 2.63
N ILE A 184 18.16 -1.60 2.49
CA ILE A 184 18.95 -0.57 1.82
C ILE A 184 19.04 -0.93 0.33
N ILE A 185 18.72 0.05 -0.53
CA ILE A 185 18.84 -0.09 -1.99
C ILE A 185 20.25 -0.57 -2.36
N LYS A 186 20.33 -1.67 -3.11
CA LYS A 186 21.57 -2.31 -3.58
C LYS A 186 22.46 -2.91 -2.47
N SER A 187 21.98 -3.06 -1.24
CA SER A 187 22.67 -3.87 -0.23
C SER A 187 22.75 -5.33 -0.69
N LYS A 188 23.92 -5.96 -0.50
CA LYS A 188 24.09 -7.40 -0.76
C LYS A 188 23.70 -8.24 0.45
N GLU A 189 23.66 -7.60 1.61
CA GLU A 189 23.35 -8.19 2.90
C GLU A 189 21.84 -8.41 3.07
N PHE A 190 21.01 -7.52 2.52
CA PHE A 190 19.55 -7.66 2.54
C PHE A 190 19.06 -8.66 1.49
N GLN A 191 18.43 -9.74 1.95
CA GLN A 191 18.04 -10.89 1.13
C GLN A 191 16.55 -10.89 0.76
N GLY A 192 15.81 -9.85 1.18
CA GLY A 192 14.37 -9.72 0.95
C GLY A 192 13.52 -10.15 2.15
N TYR A 193 12.24 -10.40 1.87
CA TYR A 193 11.22 -10.74 2.83
C TYR A 193 10.61 -12.10 2.53
N ASP A 194 10.30 -12.88 3.55
CA ASP A 194 9.43 -14.06 3.44
C ASP A 194 8.05 -13.73 4.02
N VAL A 195 7.00 -14.10 3.29
CA VAL A 195 5.61 -13.83 3.65
C VAL A 195 4.94 -15.11 4.13
N TYR A 196 4.32 -15.05 5.30
CA TYR A 196 3.68 -16.19 5.95
C TYR A 196 2.18 -15.95 6.15
N ARG A 197 1.40 -17.03 6.11
CA ARG A 197 -0.06 -17.02 6.27
C ARG A 197 -0.54 -18.14 7.19
N ALA A 198 -1.58 -17.87 7.97
CA ALA A 198 -2.34 -18.88 8.74
C ALA A 198 -3.85 -18.60 8.70
N ASN A 199 -4.66 -19.60 9.04
CA ASN A 199 -6.12 -19.46 9.23
C ASN A 199 -6.51 -19.17 10.69
N ASN A 200 -5.55 -19.18 11.60
CA ASN A 200 -5.74 -18.94 13.04
C ASN A 200 -4.52 -18.13 13.53
N PRO A 201 -4.72 -17.09 14.38
CA PRO A 201 -3.61 -16.25 14.84
C PRO A 201 -2.58 -17.02 15.68
N ASN A 202 -2.99 -18.10 16.34
CA ASN A 202 -2.14 -18.98 17.13
C ASN A 202 -1.86 -20.32 16.44
N GLY A 203 -2.22 -20.43 15.15
CA GLY A 203 -2.06 -21.64 14.37
C GLY A 203 -0.67 -21.77 13.74
N GLN A 204 -0.51 -22.83 12.95
CA GLN A 204 0.68 -22.99 12.11
C GLN A 204 0.63 -22.02 10.93
N PHE A 205 1.65 -21.17 10.83
CA PHE A 205 1.88 -20.33 9.67
C PHE A 205 2.69 -21.07 8.61
N VAL A 206 2.29 -20.92 7.35
CA VAL A 206 3.00 -21.47 6.20
C VAL A 206 3.55 -20.33 5.35
N ILE A 207 4.74 -20.52 4.77
CA ILE A 207 5.29 -19.57 3.80
C ILE A 207 4.45 -19.62 2.52
N ILE A 208 4.05 -18.45 2.02
CA ILE A 208 3.25 -18.32 0.79
C ILE A 208 4.01 -17.68 -0.36
N GLY A 209 5.14 -17.04 -0.07
CA GLY A 209 6.02 -16.47 -1.08
C GLY A 209 7.10 -15.59 -0.46
N ASP A 210 7.95 -15.06 -1.32
CA ASP A 210 9.00 -14.12 -0.99
C ASP A 210 8.84 -12.81 -1.76
N ALA A 211 9.43 -11.75 -1.23
CA ALA A 211 9.47 -10.45 -1.87
C ALA A 211 10.90 -9.90 -1.80
N THR A 212 11.47 -9.46 -2.92
CA THR A 212 12.80 -8.81 -2.94
C THR A 212 12.80 -7.55 -2.07
N GLY A 213 13.99 -7.07 -1.69
CA GLY A 213 14.13 -5.73 -1.14
C GLY A 213 13.69 -4.63 -2.11
N GLY A 214 13.58 -3.41 -1.57
CA GLY A 214 13.18 -2.20 -2.30
C GLY A 214 11.71 -1.85 -2.15
N GLU A 215 11.38 -0.61 -2.55
CA GLU A 215 10.08 0.02 -2.32
C GLU A 215 9.12 -0.27 -3.49
N SER A 216 7.86 -0.58 -3.18
CA SER A 216 6.77 -0.59 -4.16
C SER A 216 6.19 0.81 -4.38
N ASP A 217 6.31 1.67 -3.37
CA ASP A 217 5.88 3.07 -3.40
C ASP A 217 6.93 3.92 -2.70
N GLU A 218 7.69 4.68 -3.49
CA GLU A 218 8.81 5.50 -3.01
C GLU A 218 8.35 6.66 -2.12
N GLY A 219 7.15 7.19 -2.33
CA GLY A 219 6.63 8.30 -1.52
C GLY A 219 6.23 7.87 -0.11
N ARG A 220 5.87 6.59 0.05
CA ARG A 220 5.42 6.03 1.33
C ARG A 220 6.44 5.11 2.01
N HIS A 221 7.49 4.71 1.29
CA HIS A 221 8.51 3.74 1.70
C HIS A 221 7.90 2.41 2.18
N VAL A 222 6.97 1.88 1.39
CA VAL A 222 6.28 0.61 1.68
C VAL A 222 6.55 -0.44 0.61
N LYS A 223 6.40 -1.71 1.00
CA LYS A 223 6.29 -2.85 0.07
C LYS A 223 4.84 -3.29 -0.03
N ILE A 224 4.41 -3.66 -1.24
CA ILE A 224 3.11 -4.28 -1.49
C ILE A 224 3.34 -5.70 -2.02
N PHE A 225 2.57 -6.65 -1.52
CA PHE A 225 2.59 -8.05 -1.96
C PHE A 225 1.15 -8.58 -2.06
N GLY A 226 0.84 -9.34 -3.10
CA GLY A 226 -0.44 -10.03 -3.24
C GLY A 226 -0.27 -11.51 -2.94
N ASP A 227 -1.07 -12.06 -2.02
CA ASP A 227 -1.06 -13.49 -1.72
C ASP A 227 -1.43 -14.30 -2.97
N GLY A 228 -2.55 -13.97 -3.63
CA GLY A 228 -3.01 -14.55 -4.89
C GLY A 228 -3.26 -16.07 -4.89
N ALA A 229 -2.77 -16.80 -3.88
CA ALA A 229 -2.73 -18.25 -3.82
C ALA A 229 -3.99 -18.78 -3.13
N ARG A 230 -5.01 -19.11 -3.94
CA ARG A 230 -6.24 -19.82 -3.53
C ARG A 230 -6.83 -19.31 -2.21
N VAL A 231 -6.87 -18.00 -2.04
CA VAL A 231 -7.56 -17.38 -0.90
C VAL A 231 -9.04 -17.68 -1.07
N ASN A 232 -9.67 -18.27 -0.05
CA ASN A 232 -11.09 -18.55 -0.04
C ASN A 232 -11.84 -17.39 0.63
N SER A 233 -12.84 -16.84 -0.04
CA SER A 233 -13.65 -15.71 0.43
C SER A 233 -14.35 -15.95 1.78
N ASP A 234 -14.60 -17.21 2.14
CA ASP A 234 -15.28 -17.55 3.40
C ASP A 234 -14.30 -17.64 4.59
N SER A 235 -13.01 -17.76 4.32
CA SER A 235 -11.97 -17.99 5.32
C SER A 235 -11.31 -16.69 5.78
N SER A 236 -11.06 -16.59 7.09
CA SER A 236 -10.21 -15.54 7.65
C SER A 236 -8.75 -15.97 7.60
N TYR A 237 -7.88 -15.02 7.26
CA TYR A 237 -6.45 -15.22 7.19
C TYR A 237 -5.71 -14.22 8.09
N TYR A 238 -4.55 -14.66 8.55
CA TYR A 238 -3.60 -13.91 9.35
C TYR A 238 -2.24 -14.00 8.66
N TYR A 239 -1.47 -12.92 8.72
CA TYR A 239 -0.20 -12.80 8.01
C TYR A 239 0.89 -12.23 8.91
N TYR A 240 2.13 -12.64 8.68
CA TYR A 240 3.30 -11.90 9.14
C TYR A 240 4.38 -11.94 8.05
N VAL A 241 5.34 -11.03 8.16
CA VAL A 241 6.46 -10.92 7.22
C VAL A 241 7.77 -11.02 8.00
N ILE A 242 8.75 -11.75 7.45
CA ILE A 242 10.10 -11.86 8.00
C ILE A 242 11.07 -11.12 7.08
N ALA A 243 11.78 -10.13 7.59
CA ALA A 243 12.94 -9.54 6.92
C ALA A 243 14.16 -10.44 7.09
N LYS A 244 14.94 -10.61 6.02
CA LYS A 244 16.17 -11.42 6.01
C LYS A 244 17.37 -10.53 5.69
N TRP A 245 18.37 -10.52 6.58
CA TRP A 245 19.57 -9.72 6.43
C TRP A 245 20.76 -10.45 7.05
N ASP A 246 21.78 -10.74 6.25
CA ASP A 246 23.05 -11.39 6.65
C ASP A 246 22.87 -12.59 7.63
N ASN A 247 22.08 -13.59 7.23
CA ASN A 247 21.71 -14.78 8.03
C ASN A 247 20.90 -14.51 9.31
N GLN A 248 20.56 -13.25 9.60
CA GLN A 248 19.62 -12.86 10.63
C GLN A 248 18.22 -12.70 10.05
N THR A 249 17.22 -12.89 10.90
CA THR A 249 15.81 -12.70 10.53
C THR A 249 15.07 -11.91 11.59
N ALA A 250 14.19 -10.99 11.18
CA ALA A 250 13.28 -10.30 12.09
C ALA A 250 11.83 -10.38 11.60
N LYS A 251 10.94 -10.80 12.51
CA LYS A 251 9.52 -11.05 12.26
C LYS A 251 8.67 -9.83 12.63
N SER A 252 7.74 -9.44 11.76
CA SER A 252 6.73 -8.42 12.03
C SER A 252 5.66 -8.89 13.02
N ASP A 253 4.82 -7.94 13.45
CA ASP A 253 3.54 -8.26 14.07
C ASP A 253 2.63 -9.01 13.10
N ILE A 254 1.63 -9.70 13.66
CA ILE A 254 0.62 -10.44 12.90
C ILE A 254 -0.50 -9.49 12.48
N ALA A 255 -0.79 -9.44 11.19
CA ALA A 255 -1.94 -8.74 10.62
C ALA A 255 -3.12 -9.68 10.39
N GLY A 256 -4.34 -9.26 10.71
CA GLY A 256 -5.57 -10.02 10.49
C GLY A 256 -6.54 -9.95 11.69
N PRO A 257 -7.72 -10.59 11.61
CA PRO A 257 -8.21 -11.38 10.48
C PRO A 257 -8.57 -10.53 9.27
N VAL A 258 -8.30 -11.04 8.07
CA VAL A 258 -8.75 -10.48 6.79
C VAL A 258 -9.42 -11.57 5.96
N LYS A 259 -10.44 -11.19 5.18
CA LYS A 259 -11.12 -12.05 4.21
C LYS A 259 -11.05 -11.42 2.83
N ALA A 260 -10.94 -12.24 1.79
CA ALA A 260 -11.13 -11.78 0.42
C ALA A 260 -12.62 -11.65 0.10
N SER A 261 -13.01 -10.70 -0.73
CA SER A 261 -14.41 -10.49 -1.13
C SER A 261 -14.52 -10.09 -2.59
N ALA A 262 -15.45 -10.71 -3.31
CA ALA A 262 -15.67 -10.39 -4.72
C ALA A 262 -16.33 -9.02 -4.85
N GLN A 263 -15.75 -8.17 -5.69
CA GLN A 263 -16.28 -6.83 -5.92
C GLN A 263 -17.13 -6.82 -7.19
N TRP A 264 -18.37 -6.33 -7.06
CA TRP A 264 -19.33 -6.24 -8.18
C TRP A 264 -18.81 -5.37 -9.33
N PHE A 265 -17.94 -4.40 -9.03
CA PHE A 265 -17.47 -3.44 -10.01
C PHE A 265 -15.98 -3.13 -9.87
N HIS A 266 -15.24 -3.34 -10.96
CA HIS A 266 -13.84 -2.97 -11.08
C HIS A 266 -13.73 -1.47 -11.43
N LYS A 267 -13.44 -0.61 -10.45
CA LYS A 267 -13.35 0.86 -10.60
C LYS A 267 -12.35 1.30 -11.68
N GLY A 268 -11.26 0.56 -11.89
CA GLY A 268 -10.33 0.81 -13.01
C GLY A 268 -10.96 0.72 -14.41
N ARG A 269 -12.13 0.10 -14.56
CA ARG A 269 -12.89 -0.03 -15.81
C ARG A 269 -14.12 0.89 -15.88
N SER A 270 -14.14 1.97 -15.08
CA SER A 270 -15.21 2.99 -15.09
C SER A 270 -15.49 3.56 -16.48
N VAL A 271 -14.45 3.74 -17.30
CA VAL A 271 -14.59 4.24 -18.68
C VAL A 271 -15.42 3.29 -19.54
N SER A 272 -15.16 1.99 -19.44
CA SER A 272 -15.93 0.97 -20.16
C SER A 272 -17.39 0.96 -19.74
N LEU A 273 -17.68 1.16 -18.45
CA LEU A 273 -19.05 1.28 -17.94
C LEU A 273 -19.77 2.51 -18.52
N ILE A 274 -19.09 3.66 -18.57
CA ILE A 274 -19.66 4.89 -19.14
C ILE A 274 -19.95 4.72 -20.64
N LEU A 275 -19.00 4.17 -21.40
CA LEU A 275 -19.18 3.90 -22.83
C LEU A 275 -20.33 2.93 -23.11
N LEU A 276 -20.45 1.87 -22.31
CA LEU A 276 -21.56 0.92 -22.37
C LEU A 276 -22.90 1.62 -22.07
N GLY A 277 -22.94 2.47 -21.04
CA GLY A 277 -24.12 3.26 -20.70
C GLY A 277 -24.55 4.20 -21.83
N ILE A 278 -23.61 4.89 -22.47
CA ILE A 278 -23.87 5.76 -23.64
C ILE A 278 -24.40 4.95 -24.82
N LEU A 279 -23.82 3.78 -25.09
CA LEU A 279 -24.30 2.89 -26.15
C LEU A 279 -25.74 2.43 -25.89
N ILE A 280 -26.04 1.95 -24.68
CA ILE A 280 -27.39 1.53 -24.28
C ILE A 280 -28.36 2.71 -24.40
N ALA A 281 -28.01 3.89 -23.91
CA ALA A 281 -28.85 5.08 -24.00
C ALA A 281 -29.12 5.49 -25.46
N THR A 282 -28.12 5.39 -26.34
CA THR A 282 -28.26 5.69 -27.77
C THR A 282 -29.21 4.70 -28.45
N ILE A 283 -29.06 3.39 -28.17
CA ILE A 283 -29.97 2.36 -28.68
C ILE A 283 -31.40 2.61 -28.21
N LEU A 284 -31.60 2.84 -26.91
CA LEU A 284 -32.93 3.13 -26.35
C LEU A 284 -33.54 4.39 -26.94
N TYR A 285 -32.73 5.43 -27.16
CA TYR A 285 -33.16 6.65 -27.83
C TYR A 285 -33.70 6.38 -29.24
N TYR A 286 -32.96 5.62 -30.06
CA TYR A 286 -33.41 5.29 -31.42
C TYR A 286 -34.65 4.39 -31.42
N ILE A 287 -34.77 3.45 -30.46
CA ILE A 287 -35.98 2.63 -30.31
C ILE A 287 -37.19 3.49 -29.96
N GLN A 288 -37.05 4.44 -29.03
CA GLN A 288 -38.13 5.37 -28.68
C GLN A 288 -38.53 6.25 -29.86
N GLN A 289 -37.57 6.75 -30.62
CA GLN A 289 -37.83 7.55 -31.82
C GLN A 289 -38.55 6.74 -32.91
N ALA A 290 -38.19 5.47 -33.08
CA ALA A 290 -38.89 4.55 -33.98
C ALA A 290 -40.33 4.31 -33.54
N LYS A 291 -40.54 4.04 -32.24
CA LYS A 291 -41.88 3.82 -31.65
C LYS A 291 -42.76 5.07 -31.73
N ALA A 292 -42.17 6.26 -31.67
CA ALA A 292 -42.87 7.54 -31.80
C ALA A 292 -43.29 7.87 -33.25
N GLY A 293 -43.07 6.96 -34.20
CA GLY A 293 -43.50 7.13 -35.59
C GLY A 293 -42.62 8.08 -36.42
N LYS A 294 -41.41 8.39 -35.96
CA LYS A 294 -40.46 9.14 -36.80
C LYS A 294 -39.94 8.21 -37.89
N GLU A 295 -40.02 8.68 -39.13
CA GLU A 295 -39.46 7.98 -40.28
C GLU A 295 -37.95 7.81 -40.09
N LEU A 296 -37.53 6.60 -39.74
CA LEU A 296 -36.13 6.22 -39.78
C LEU A 296 -35.75 6.11 -41.27
N TYR A 297 -34.76 6.89 -41.70
CA TYR A 297 -34.23 6.79 -43.05
C TYR A 297 -33.53 5.43 -43.22
N ILE A 298 -34.29 4.43 -43.64
CA ILE A 298 -33.74 3.17 -44.12
C ILE A 298 -33.30 3.46 -45.55
N ARG A 299 -31.99 3.37 -45.81
CA ARG A 299 -31.47 3.47 -47.18
C ARG A 299 -32.13 2.36 -48.00
N LYS A 300 -32.88 2.75 -49.04
CA LYS A 300 -33.43 1.79 -49.99
C LYS A 300 -32.27 0.99 -50.59
N ILE A 301 -32.36 -0.33 -50.50
CA ILE A 301 -31.43 -1.21 -51.22
C ILE A 301 -31.84 -1.21 -52.69
N ALA A 302 -30.87 -1.15 -53.60
CA ALA A 302 -31.13 -1.03 -55.05
C ALA A 302 -32.09 -2.11 -55.57
N GLY A 303 -32.09 -3.30 -54.96
CA GLY A 303 -33.02 -4.38 -55.31
C GLY A 303 -34.48 -4.09 -54.98
N LEU A 304 -34.79 -3.32 -53.93
CA LEU A 304 -36.16 -2.97 -53.57
C LEU A 304 -36.73 -1.91 -54.53
N GLU A 305 -35.91 -0.93 -54.95
CA GLU A 305 -36.32 0.05 -55.96
C GLU A 305 -36.56 -0.60 -57.33
N ALA A 306 -35.72 -1.55 -57.73
CA ALA A 306 -35.91 -2.28 -58.99
C ALA A 306 -37.22 -3.10 -59.00
N VAL A 307 -37.60 -3.66 -57.86
CA VAL A 307 -38.88 -4.37 -57.71
C VAL A 307 -40.06 -3.39 -57.72
N ASP A 308 -39.98 -2.28 -56.97
CA ASP A 308 -41.02 -1.24 -56.96
C ASP A 308 -41.23 -0.65 -58.37
N GLU A 309 -40.15 -0.42 -59.13
CA GLU A 309 -40.20 0.06 -60.52
C GLU A 309 -40.75 -1.01 -61.48
N ALA A 310 -40.39 -2.29 -61.30
CA ALA A 310 -40.94 -3.38 -62.10
C ALA A 310 -42.45 -3.55 -61.87
N VAL A 311 -42.92 -3.43 -60.61
CA VAL A 311 -44.34 -3.46 -60.25
C VAL A 311 -45.07 -2.23 -60.76
N GLY A 312 -44.47 -1.04 -60.65
CA GLY A 312 -44.98 0.20 -61.25
C GLY A 312 -45.19 0.08 -62.75
N ARG A 313 -44.20 -0.46 -63.49
CA ARG A 313 -44.31 -0.72 -64.93
C ARG A 313 -45.37 -1.76 -65.27
N ALA A 314 -45.46 -2.84 -64.51
CA ALA A 314 -46.45 -3.89 -64.74
C ALA A 314 -47.89 -3.39 -64.55
N THR A 315 -48.11 -2.50 -63.57
CA THR A 315 -49.43 -1.89 -63.33
C THR A 315 -49.77 -0.79 -64.34
N GLU A 316 -48.78 -0.10 -64.90
CA GLU A 316 -48.97 0.87 -65.99
C GLU A 316 -49.33 0.17 -67.32
N MET A 317 -48.77 -1.01 -67.61
CA MET A 317 -49.04 -1.82 -68.81
C MET A 317 -50.43 -2.50 -68.82
N GLY A 318 -51.08 -2.65 -67.67
CA GLY A 318 -52.41 -3.28 -67.55
C GLY A 318 -53.59 -2.31 -67.68
N LYS A 319 -53.32 -1.00 -67.84
CA LYS A 319 -54.38 0.00 -67.96
C LYS A 319 -55.01 -0.09 -69.35
N LYS A 320 -56.27 -0.55 -69.39
CA LYS A 320 -57.07 -0.64 -70.62
C LYS A 320 -57.09 0.71 -71.34
N VAL A 321 -56.70 0.72 -72.61
CA VAL A 321 -56.98 1.83 -73.53
C VAL A 321 -58.47 1.85 -73.87
#